data_AF-A0A349E053-F1
#
_entry.id   AF-A0A349E053-F1
#
_cell.length_a   1.000
_cell.length_b   1.000
_cell.length_c   1.000
_cell.angle_alpha   90.00
_cell.angle_beta   90.00
_cell.angle_gamma   90.00
#
_symmetry.space_group_name_H-M   'P 1'
#
loop_
_entity.id
_entity.type
_entity.pdbx_description
1 polymer ?
#
loop_
_entity_poly.entity_id
_entity_poly.type
_entity_poly.pdbx_seq_one_letter_code
_entity_poly.pdbx_strand_id
1 'polypeptide(L)'
;MKNYLTSKSLVALDAPNLLHKQNMLKAFTIASLWVLALLGSNTTVFAQLIPNNKIVVQNGVDGGPNRGLFMWTAGDSNWGIYMGQAGAGKSLSGGTAVAGHNFSSHSIRFRVYNQNTRGFIWENTSGHNLMSLNGGNGSLYVRGKVGINTTKINSSYHLFVNGGIRTTKVRCDTPGGWADYVFATDYQLKPLTEVAAFIQKNQHLPGVPSAAVVAKEGIDLAEMHKIQMAKIEELVLYTLQQQKEIVDLKAKNADLAKRLSKLEKK
;
A
#
# COMPACT_ATOMS: atom_id res chain seq x y z
N MET A 1 -102.07 26.93 -42.27
CA MET A 1 -100.93 27.16 -43.18
C MET A 1 -99.84 26.15 -42.85
N LYS A 2 -99.50 25.28 -43.82
CA LYS A 2 -98.21 24.59 -44.11
C LYS A 2 -97.25 24.37 -42.90
N ASN A 3 -96.71 23.19 -42.55
CA ASN A 3 -96.31 22.04 -43.38
C ASN A 3 -95.67 20.91 -42.50
N TYR A 4 -95.90 19.63 -42.87
CA TYR A 4 -95.13 18.35 -42.70
C TYR A 4 -94.67 17.84 -41.29
N LEU A 5 -95.19 16.71 -40.76
CA LEU A 5 -94.77 15.28 -40.90
C LEU A 5 -93.29 15.02 -40.47
N THR A 6 -92.83 14.05 -39.67
CA THR A 6 -93.40 12.81 -39.06
C THR A 6 -92.39 12.17 -38.07
N SER A 7 -92.96 11.51 -37.04
CA SER A 7 -92.51 10.45 -36.12
C SER A 7 -91.20 9.64 -36.29
N LYS A 8 -90.57 9.30 -35.14
CA LYS A 8 -90.41 7.93 -34.52
C LYS A 8 -89.16 7.91 -33.59
N SER A 9 -89.35 8.00 -32.26
CA SER A 9 -89.41 6.89 -31.27
C SER A 9 -88.08 6.17 -30.99
N LEU A 10 -87.56 6.23 -29.76
CA LEU A 10 -87.15 5.11 -28.89
C LEU A 10 -86.50 5.67 -27.60
N VAL A 11 -87.24 5.72 -26.49
CA VAL A 11 -87.13 4.88 -25.27
C VAL A 11 -85.93 5.23 -24.37
N ALA A 12 -86.28 5.64 -23.15
CA ALA A 12 -85.42 5.97 -22.03
C ALA A 12 -84.62 4.77 -21.49
N LEU A 13 -83.46 5.04 -20.87
CA LEU A 13 -82.93 4.16 -19.82
C LEU A 13 -82.00 4.95 -18.87
N ASP A 14 -82.30 4.76 -17.59
CA ASP A 14 -81.73 5.38 -16.41
C ASP A 14 -80.20 5.32 -16.31
N ALA A 15 -79.62 6.36 -15.72
CA ALA A 15 -78.28 6.32 -15.18
C ALA A 15 -78.28 5.53 -13.86
N PRO A 16 -77.50 4.44 -13.79
CA PRO A 16 -76.56 4.33 -12.68
C PRO A 16 -75.20 3.73 -13.10
N ASN A 17 -74.15 4.12 -12.37
CA ASN A 17 -72.82 3.47 -12.32
C ASN A 17 -71.85 3.70 -13.49
N LEU A 18 -71.29 4.91 -13.57
CA LEU A 18 -69.97 5.17 -14.18
C LEU A 18 -68.85 4.78 -13.19
N LEU A 19 -68.82 3.51 -12.80
CA LEU A 19 -67.68 2.91 -12.09
C LEU A 19 -67.56 1.45 -12.50
N HIS A 20 -67.19 1.19 -13.75
CA HIS A 20 -66.39 0.04 -14.22
C HIS A 20 -66.43 0.00 -15.75
N LYS A 21 -65.26 -0.24 -16.37
CA LYS A 21 -64.99 -0.40 -17.80
C LYS A 21 -64.85 0.89 -18.62
N GLN A 22 -63.65 1.48 -18.56
CA GLN A 22 -62.87 1.79 -19.77
C GLN A 22 -61.38 1.46 -19.56
N ASN A 23 -61.09 0.20 -19.21
CA ASN A 23 -59.85 -0.45 -19.63
C ASN A 23 -60.08 -0.97 -21.05
N MET A 24 -59.88 -0.14 -22.07
CA MET A 24 -59.80 -0.58 -23.45
C MET A 24 -58.50 -0.05 -24.05
N LEU A 25 -57.52 -0.93 -24.07
CA LEU A 25 -56.30 -0.85 -24.86
C LEU A 25 -56.65 -0.38 -26.28
N LYS A 26 -56.22 0.83 -26.64
CA LYS A 26 -55.90 1.12 -28.04
C LYS A 26 -54.44 0.76 -28.25
N ALA A 27 -54.21 -0.53 -28.55
CA ALA A 27 -52.94 -1.00 -29.06
C ALA A 27 -52.74 -0.42 -30.47
N PHE A 28 -52.02 0.70 -30.56
CA PHE A 28 -51.44 1.15 -31.82
C PHE A 28 -50.06 0.50 -31.96
N THR A 29 -49.92 -0.33 -32.98
CA THR A 29 -48.65 -0.91 -33.42
C THR A 29 -47.74 0.16 -34.01
N ILE A 30 -46.80 0.66 -33.22
CA ILE A 30 -45.49 1.11 -33.69
C ILE A 30 -44.47 0.55 -32.69
N ALA A 31 -43.46 -0.14 -33.21
CA ALA A 31 -42.39 -0.74 -32.44
C ALA A 31 -41.66 0.30 -31.59
N SER A 32 -41.22 -0.16 -30.41
CA SER A 32 -40.28 0.45 -29.46
C SER A 32 -40.84 1.26 -28.27
N LEU A 33 -40.50 0.71 -27.09
CA LEU A 33 -40.37 1.29 -25.76
C LEU A 33 -41.63 1.69 -24.98
N TRP A 34 -41.99 0.83 -24.03
CA TRP A 34 -42.72 1.22 -22.83
C TRP A 34 -41.82 2.12 -21.98
N VAL A 35 -42.09 3.44 -21.97
CA VAL A 35 -41.62 4.32 -20.89
C VAL A 35 -42.67 4.25 -19.78
N LEU A 36 -42.35 3.55 -18.70
CA LEU A 36 -43.13 3.58 -17.45
C LEU A 36 -42.75 4.85 -16.68
N ALA A 37 -43.57 5.89 -16.79
CA ALA A 37 -43.48 7.07 -15.92
C ALA A 37 -44.22 6.76 -14.60
N LEU A 38 -43.48 6.60 -13.50
CA LEU A 38 -44.07 6.50 -12.15
C LEU A 38 -43.94 7.86 -11.45
N LEU A 39 -45.08 8.51 -11.21
CA LEU A 39 -45.20 9.69 -10.35
C LEU A 39 -45.45 9.21 -8.91
N GLY A 40 -44.51 9.46 -8.01
CA GLY A 40 -44.63 9.15 -6.58
C GLY A 40 -43.36 9.47 -5.81
N SER A 41 -43.51 10.13 -4.67
CA SER A 41 -42.47 10.62 -3.76
C SER A 41 -41.39 9.57 -3.39
N ASN A 42 -40.14 9.93 -3.65
CA ASN A 42 -38.89 9.37 -3.10
C ASN A 42 -38.61 7.86 -3.28
N THR A 43 -38.56 7.34 -4.51
CA THR A 43 -37.44 6.49 -5.00
C THR A 43 -37.64 6.14 -6.47
N THR A 44 -36.87 6.76 -7.37
CA THR A 44 -36.77 6.33 -8.77
C THR A 44 -35.44 5.63 -8.98
N VAL A 45 -35.43 4.30 -8.95
CA VAL A 45 -34.34 3.53 -9.55
C VAL A 45 -34.62 3.43 -11.05
N PHE A 46 -34.10 4.36 -11.84
CA PHE A 46 -34.02 4.20 -13.29
C PHE A 46 -32.69 3.52 -13.63
N ALA A 47 -32.69 2.19 -13.73
CA ALA A 47 -31.66 1.47 -14.46
C ALA A 47 -32.33 0.45 -15.38
N GLN A 48 -32.83 0.92 -16.53
CA GLN A 48 -33.18 0.04 -17.64
C GLN A 48 -31.90 -0.25 -18.42
N LEU A 49 -31.44 -1.50 -18.41
CA LEU A 49 -30.22 -1.96 -19.05
C LEU A 49 -30.53 -3.07 -20.07
N ILE A 50 -30.57 -2.82 -21.40
CA ILE A 50 -30.46 -3.86 -22.46
C ILE A 50 -30.02 -3.25 -23.83
N PRO A 51 -29.36 -4.00 -24.75
CA PRO A 51 -27.96 -4.45 -24.84
C PRO A 51 -26.98 -3.38 -25.42
N ASN A 52 -25.67 -3.45 -25.09
CA ASN A 52 -24.60 -2.43 -25.32
C ASN A 52 -24.52 -1.28 -24.27
N ASN A 53 -25.07 -1.47 -23.08
CA ASN A 53 -25.29 -0.39 -22.10
C ASN A 53 -24.03 0.08 -21.34
N LYS A 54 -23.89 1.41 -21.20
CA LYS A 54 -22.91 2.07 -20.32
C LYS A 54 -23.63 2.82 -19.21
N ILE A 55 -23.11 2.77 -17.98
CA ILE A 55 -23.53 3.68 -16.91
C ILE A 55 -22.58 4.89 -16.94
N VAL A 56 -23.12 6.08 -17.21
CA VAL A 56 -22.36 7.33 -17.24
C VAL A 56 -22.74 8.17 -16.03
N VAL A 57 -21.81 8.34 -15.10
CA VAL A 57 -22.06 9.04 -13.83
C VAL A 57 -22.02 10.56 -13.97
N GLN A 58 -21.12 11.10 -14.81
CA GLN A 58 -20.83 12.55 -14.86
C GLN A 58 -20.80 13.19 -16.25
N ASN A 59 -20.87 12.38 -17.31
CA ASN A 59 -21.03 12.79 -18.70
C ASN A 59 -20.14 13.98 -19.14
N GLY A 60 -18.83 13.86 -18.95
CA GLY A 60 -17.87 14.86 -19.41
C GLY A 60 -17.69 16.08 -18.49
N VAL A 61 -18.25 16.06 -17.29
CA VAL A 61 -18.04 17.12 -16.30
C VAL A 61 -17.32 16.59 -15.06
N ASP A 62 -16.52 17.44 -14.43
CA ASP A 62 -15.92 17.17 -13.13
C ASP A 62 -16.97 16.85 -12.05
N GLY A 63 -16.50 16.32 -10.93
CA GLY A 63 -17.33 16.09 -9.75
C GLY A 63 -17.98 17.38 -9.25
N GLY A 64 -18.83 17.26 -8.24
CA GLY A 64 -19.52 18.42 -7.67
C GLY A 64 -20.52 18.02 -6.60
N PRO A 65 -21.33 18.95 -6.09
CA PRO A 65 -22.27 18.68 -5.02
C PRO A 65 -23.32 17.61 -5.36
N ASN A 66 -23.61 17.40 -6.64
CA ASN A 66 -24.68 16.52 -7.11
C ASN A 66 -24.21 15.45 -8.12
N ARG A 67 -22.89 15.25 -8.26
CA ARG A 67 -22.31 14.44 -9.35
C ARG A 67 -21.31 13.44 -8.81
N GLY A 68 -21.58 12.16 -9.04
CA GLY A 68 -20.81 11.04 -8.49
C GLY A 68 -21.74 9.94 -8.01
N LEU A 69 -21.15 8.84 -7.55
CA LEU A 69 -21.85 7.83 -6.77
C LEU A 69 -21.68 8.18 -5.30
N PHE A 70 -22.78 8.48 -4.61
CA PHE A 70 -22.80 8.78 -3.16
C PHE A 70 -23.02 7.49 -2.39
N MET A 71 -22.25 7.25 -1.33
CA MET A 71 -22.24 5.94 -0.65
C MET A 71 -23.08 5.86 0.64
N TRP A 72 -23.56 7.00 1.17
CA TRP A 72 -24.38 7.02 2.40
C TRP A 72 -25.77 7.60 2.14
N THR A 73 -25.86 8.90 1.85
CA THR A 73 -27.10 9.57 1.43
C THR A 73 -26.80 10.52 0.28
N ALA A 74 -27.84 10.94 -0.45
CA ALA A 74 -27.69 11.90 -1.56
C ALA A 74 -27.14 13.28 -1.12
N GLY A 75 -27.29 13.65 0.16
CA GLY A 75 -26.71 14.87 0.72
C GLY A 75 -25.33 14.67 1.34
N ASP A 76 -24.88 13.43 1.54
CA ASP A 76 -23.62 13.14 2.22
C ASP A 76 -22.46 13.04 1.23
N SER A 77 -21.81 14.18 1.03
CA SER A 77 -20.61 14.33 0.19
C SER A 77 -19.31 13.82 0.81
N ASN A 78 -19.35 13.23 2.02
CA ASN A 78 -18.17 12.68 2.68
C ASN A 78 -17.77 11.32 2.12
N TRP A 79 -18.66 10.64 1.39
CA TRP A 79 -18.40 9.32 0.82
C TRP A 79 -18.86 9.23 -0.62
N GLY A 80 -17.95 8.89 -1.52
CA GLY A 80 -18.36 8.74 -2.90
C GLY A 80 -17.27 8.32 -3.87
N ILE A 81 -17.71 7.96 -5.08
CA ILE A 81 -16.85 7.65 -6.21
C ILE A 81 -17.17 8.62 -7.33
N TYR A 82 -16.17 9.34 -7.81
CA TYR A 82 -16.36 10.37 -8.83
C TYR A 82 -15.12 10.54 -9.70
N MET A 83 -15.31 11.07 -10.90
CA MET A 83 -14.28 11.46 -11.85
C MET A 83 -13.99 12.96 -11.68
N GLY A 84 -12.73 13.36 -11.72
CA GLY A 84 -12.43 14.78 -11.87
C GLY A 84 -10.96 15.12 -11.88
N GLN A 85 -10.63 16.28 -12.46
CA GLN A 85 -9.33 16.90 -12.35
C GLN A 85 -9.09 17.45 -10.94
N ALA A 86 -7.83 17.71 -10.61
CA ALA A 86 -7.51 18.44 -9.39
C ALA A 86 -7.94 19.92 -9.52
N GLY A 87 -8.31 20.54 -8.40
CA GLY A 87 -8.68 21.96 -8.34
C GLY A 87 -9.99 22.26 -7.61
N ALA A 88 -10.22 23.55 -7.36
CA ALA A 88 -11.42 24.07 -6.70
C ALA A 88 -12.70 23.79 -7.51
N GLY A 89 -13.81 23.50 -6.84
CA GLY A 89 -15.10 23.24 -7.49
C GLY A 89 -15.29 21.82 -8.04
N LYS A 90 -14.23 21.01 -8.08
CA LYS A 90 -14.20 19.72 -8.81
C LYS A 90 -14.46 18.49 -7.95
N SER A 91 -14.54 18.68 -6.63
CA SER A 91 -14.76 17.61 -5.67
C SER A 91 -16.23 17.47 -5.30
N LEU A 92 -16.64 16.36 -4.68
CA LEU A 92 -17.98 16.30 -4.06
C LEU A 92 -18.15 17.47 -3.08
N SER A 93 -19.38 18.00 -2.98
CA SER A 93 -19.76 19.29 -2.36
C SER A 93 -19.23 20.57 -3.02
N GLY A 94 -18.58 20.48 -4.19
CA GLY A 94 -17.96 21.65 -4.83
C GLY A 94 -16.63 22.07 -4.17
N GLY A 95 -16.07 21.24 -3.30
CA GLY A 95 -14.76 21.47 -2.70
C GLY A 95 -13.59 21.31 -3.68
N THR A 96 -12.36 21.40 -3.15
CA THR A 96 -11.12 21.21 -3.91
C THR A 96 -10.77 19.73 -4.05
N ALA A 97 -10.66 19.25 -5.29
CA ALA A 97 -10.18 17.91 -5.57
C ALA A 97 -8.64 17.89 -5.49
N VAL A 98 -8.09 16.98 -4.69
CA VAL A 98 -6.63 16.85 -4.50
C VAL A 98 -5.92 16.36 -5.77
N ALA A 99 -4.67 16.77 -5.98
CA ALA A 99 -3.81 16.21 -7.01
C ALA A 99 -3.31 14.81 -6.61
N GLY A 100 -3.04 13.98 -7.61
CA GLY A 100 -2.34 12.72 -7.40
C GLY A 100 -0.83 12.90 -7.43
N HIS A 101 -0.10 11.87 -7.02
CA HIS A 101 1.36 11.88 -7.08
C HIS A 101 1.82 11.90 -8.54
N ASN A 102 2.37 13.04 -9.00
CA ASN A 102 2.80 13.30 -10.38
C ASN A 102 1.67 13.37 -11.43
N PHE A 103 0.42 13.61 -11.03
CA PHE A 103 -0.67 13.88 -11.98
C PHE A 103 -1.76 14.77 -11.39
N SER A 104 -2.39 15.59 -12.22
CA SER A 104 -3.47 16.51 -11.81
C SER A 104 -4.68 16.51 -12.75
N SER A 105 -4.62 15.72 -13.83
CA SER A 105 -5.71 15.59 -14.80
C SER A 105 -6.85 14.69 -14.26
N HIS A 106 -7.79 14.37 -15.13
CA HIS A 106 -8.94 13.52 -14.84
C HIS A 106 -8.49 12.19 -14.21
N SER A 107 -8.89 11.97 -12.97
CA SER A 107 -8.68 10.71 -12.23
C SER A 107 -9.98 10.21 -11.60
N ILE A 108 -10.09 8.89 -11.46
CA ILE A 108 -11.14 8.25 -10.65
C ILE A 108 -10.77 8.45 -9.19
N ARG A 109 -11.74 8.84 -8.38
CA ARG A 109 -11.53 9.23 -6.99
C ARG A 109 -12.46 8.42 -6.12
N PHE A 110 -11.88 7.76 -5.12
CA PHE A 110 -12.58 7.11 -4.04
C PHE A 110 -12.46 8.02 -2.82
N ARG A 111 -13.56 8.64 -2.41
CA ARG A 111 -13.62 9.49 -1.22
C ARG A 111 -14.13 8.67 -0.05
N VAL A 112 -13.40 8.79 1.06
CA VAL A 112 -13.81 8.36 2.38
C VAL A 112 -13.87 9.55 3.32
N TYR A 113 -14.64 9.42 4.40
CA TYR A 113 -14.76 10.47 5.41
C TYR A 113 -13.42 10.72 6.11
N ASN A 114 -13.05 12.00 6.25
CA ASN A 114 -11.83 12.44 6.91
C ASN A 114 -11.91 12.33 8.45
N GLN A 115 -11.86 11.10 8.98
CA GLN A 115 -11.78 10.80 10.40
C GLN A 115 -10.94 9.53 10.64
N ASN A 116 -10.23 9.47 11.77
CA ASN A 116 -9.39 8.32 12.13
C ASN A 116 -10.19 7.03 12.43
N THR A 117 -11.51 7.13 12.57
CA THR A 117 -12.45 6.01 12.82
C THR A 117 -13.17 5.54 11.55
N ARG A 118 -12.74 6.05 10.39
CA ARG A 118 -13.35 5.86 9.07
C ARG A 118 -12.28 5.49 8.05
N GLY A 119 -12.67 4.90 6.92
CA GLY A 119 -11.71 4.46 5.92
C GLY A 119 -12.32 3.61 4.81
N PHE A 120 -11.43 3.04 4.00
CA PHE A 120 -11.74 2.05 2.97
C PHE A 120 -11.23 0.69 3.41
N ILE A 121 -12.04 -0.38 3.27
CA ILE A 121 -11.69 -1.73 3.69
C ILE A 121 -11.92 -2.70 2.53
N TRP A 122 -10.91 -3.54 2.28
CA TRP A 122 -11.06 -4.77 1.50
C TRP A 122 -11.09 -5.93 2.49
N GLU A 123 -12.23 -6.62 2.57
CA GLU A 123 -12.41 -7.77 3.45
C GLU A 123 -12.76 -9.04 2.66
N ASN A 124 -12.72 -10.18 3.33
CA ASN A 124 -13.16 -11.46 2.77
C ASN A 124 -14.41 -11.99 3.49
N THR A 125 -15.00 -13.07 2.95
CA THR A 125 -16.19 -13.73 3.51
C THR A 125 -15.95 -14.37 4.89
N SER A 126 -14.70 -14.45 5.35
CA SER A 126 -14.34 -14.87 6.71
C SER A 126 -14.26 -13.70 7.70
N GLY A 127 -14.61 -12.48 7.30
CA GLY A 127 -14.56 -11.28 8.14
C GLY A 127 -13.14 -10.75 8.37
N HIS A 128 -12.19 -11.11 7.51
CA HIS A 128 -10.81 -10.65 7.62
C HIS A 128 -10.58 -9.36 6.82
N ASN A 129 -10.08 -8.32 7.48
CA ASN A 129 -9.49 -7.16 6.79
C ASN A 129 -8.22 -7.60 6.06
N LEU A 130 -8.26 -7.59 4.72
CA LEU A 130 -7.13 -7.92 3.85
C LEU A 130 -6.24 -6.70 3.59
N MET A 131 -6.87 -5.54 3.41
CA MET A 131 -6.22 -4.24 3.20
C MET A 131 -7.18 -3.15 3.67
N SER A 132 -6.65 -2.07 4.25
CA SER A 132 -7.48 -0.91 4.57
C SER A 132 -6.70 0.39 4.55
N LEU A 133 -7.38 1.49 4.20
CA LEU A 133 -6.85 2.84 4.23
C LEU A 133 -7.62 3.66 5.27
N ASN A 134 -6.92 4.25 6.24
CA ASN A 134 -7.52 5.14 7.23
C ASN A 134 -7.86 6.50 6.61
N GLY A 135 -9.10 6.98 6.81
CA GLY A 135 -9.60 8.21 6.20
C GLY A 135 -9.05 9.51 6.78
N GLY A 136 -8.56 9.50 8.03
CA GLY A 136 -8.02 10.68 8.69
C GLY A 136 -6.52 10.88 8.45
N ASN A 137 -5.74 9.81 8.59
CA ASN A 137 -4.27 9.89 8.51
C ASN A 137 -3.65 9.22 7.27
N GLY A 138 -4.46 8.56 6.44
CA GLY A 138 -3.98 7.89 5.23
C GLY A 138 -3.16 6.63 5.47
N SER A 139 -3.11 6.09 6.69
CA SER A 139 -2.37 4.86 7.00
C SER A 139 -2.91 3.70 6.19
N LEU A 140 -2.03 3.04 5.45
CA LEU A 140 -2.32 1.81 4.73
C LEU A 140 -1.96 0.60 5.59
N TYR A 141 -2.94 -0.28 5.80
CA TYR A 141 -2.74 -1.60 6.36
C TYR A 141 -2.84 -2.65 5.25
N VAL A 142 -1.93 -3.62 5.25
CA VAL A 142 -1.97 -4.80 4.38
C VAL A 142 -1.73 -6.02 5.26
N ARG A 143 -2.71 -6.93 5.34
CA ARG A 143 -2.58 -8.17 6.11
C ARG A 143 -1.63 -9.17 5.44
N GLY A 144 -1.65 -9.18 4.11
CA GLY A 144 -0.88 -10.11 3.29
C GLY A 144 0.57 -9.68 3.10
N LYS A 145 1.10 -10.05 1.94
CA LYS A 145 2.46 -9.71 1.52
C LYS A 145 2.42 -8.66 0.42
N VAL A 146 3.42 -7.80 0.40
CA VAL A 146 3.57 -6.75 -0.61
C VAL A 146 4.73 -7.13 -1.53
N GLY A 147 4.39 -7.45 -2.78
CA GLY A 147 5.36 -7.59 -3.87
C GLY A 147 5.49 -6.27 -4.62
N ILE A 148 6.70 -5.71 -4.70
CA ILE A 148 6.98 -4.52 -5.51
C ILE A 148 7.79 -4.96 -6.73
N ASN A 149 7.24 -4.72 -7.92
CA ASN A 149 7.85 -5.09 -9.21
C ASN A 149 8.12 -6.60 -9.37
N THR A 150 7.34 -7.45 -8.70
CA THR A 150 7.46 -8.90 -8.75
C THR A 150 6.16 -9.59 -8.34
N THR A 151 5.89 -10.75 -8.95
CA THR A 151 4.79 -11.66 -8.59
C THR A 151 5.28 -12.89 -7.83
N LYS A 152 6.61 -13.12 -7.78
CA LYS A 152 7.24 -14.21 -7.04
C LYS A 152 7.61 -13.72 -5.66
N ILE A 153 6.69 -13.82 -4.71
CA ILE A 153 6.90 -13.41 -3.32
C ILE A 153 7.39 -14.62 -2.51
N ASN A 154 8.56 -14.52 -1.91
CA ASN A 154 9.09 -15.56 -1.02
C ASN A 154 8.16 -15.74 0.20
N SER A 155 7.94 -16.99 0.61
CA SER A 155 7.02 -17.32 1.71
C SER A 155 7.43 -16.72 3.07
N SER A 156 8.71 -16.43 3.27
CA SER A 156 9.28 -15.98 4.54
C SER A 156 9.27 -14.46 4.74
N TYR A 157 8.96 -13.67 3.71
CA TYR A 157 9.01 -12.20 3.79
C TYR A 157 7.65 -11.56 3.53
N HIS A 158 7.30 -10.54 4.33
CA HIS A 158 6.09 -9.75 4.15
C HIS A 158 6.23 -8.63 3.11
N LEU A 159 7.46 -8.17 2.85
CA LEU A 159 7.78 -7.20 1.82
C LEU A 159 8.87 -7.79 0.92
N PHE A 160 8.58 -7.93 -0.37
CA PHE A 160 9.51 -8.48 -1.35
C PHE A 160 9.62 -7.55 -2.55
N VAL A 161 10.80 -6.98 -2.78
CA VAL A 161 11.03 -5.90 -3.75
C VAL A 161 12.02 -6.37 -4.80
N ASN A 162 11.60 -6.39 -6.06
CA ASN A 162 12.51 -6.58 -7.19
C ASN A 162 13.06 -5.22 -7.65
N GLY A 163 14.24 -4.90 -7.14
CA GLY A 163 14.86 -3.58 -7.21
C GLY A 163 15.54 -3.26 -5.88
N GLY A 164 15.66 -1.98 -5.55
CA GLY A 164 16.21 -1.53 -4.28
C GLY A 164 15.20 -0.76 -3.44
N ILE A 165 15.47 -0.68 -2.14
CA ILE A 165 14.75 0.20 -1.20
C ILE A 165 15.67 1.36 -0.87
N ARG A 166 15.27 2.60 -1.19
CA ARG A 166 15.95 3.81 -0.74
C ARG A 166 15.16 4.40 0.42
N THR A 167 15.82 4.55 1.58
CA THR A 167 15.22 5.11 2.79
C THR A 167 16.20 6.05 3.48
N THR A 168 15.68 7.01 4.24
CA THR A 168 16.48 7.88 5.11
C THR A 168 16.86 7.20 6.42
N LYS A 169 16.09 6.21 6.85
CA LYS A 169 16.32 5.45 8.08
C LYS A 169 15.82 4.02 7.96
N VAL A 170 16.60 3.09 8.47
CA VAL A 170 16.23 1.69 8.67
C VAL A 170 16.56 1.31 10.11
N ARG A 171 15.65 0.61 10.78
CA ARG A 171 15.87 -0.02 12.08
C ARG A 171 15.60 -1.51 11.88
N CYS A 172 16.59 -2.33 12.17
CA CYS A 172 16.45 -3.77 12.17
C CYS A 172 16.47 -4.24 13.63
N ASP A 173 15.44 -4.96 14.04
CA ASP A 173 15.41 -5.56 15.37
C ASP A 173 16.22 -6.86 15.34
N THR A 174 17.11 -7.03 16.33
CA THR A 174 18.03 -8.17 16.44
C THR A 174 17.67 -9.02 17.66
N PRO A 175 16.68 -9.94 17.55
CA PRO A 175 16.24 -10.75 18.68
C PRO A 175 17.35 -11.68 19.24
N GLY A 176 18.42 -11.93 18.48
CA GLY A 176 19.58 -12.73 18.89
C GLY A 176 20.69 -11.98 19.63
N GLY A 177 20.44 -10.75 20.09
CA GLY A 177 21.40 -9.94 20.84
C GLY A 177 22.53 -9.33 20.01
N TRP A 178 23.16 -8.27 20.54
CA TRP A 178 24.27 -7.55 19.91
C TRP A 178 25.60 -8.31 20.08
N ALA A 179 26.55 -8.11 19.15
CA ALA A 179 27.91 -8.65 19.30
C ALA A 179 28.68 -7.82 20.33
N ASP A 180 28.62 -8.22 21.60
CA ASP A 180 29.45 -7.70 22.70
C ASP A 180 30.19 -8.84 23.43
N TYR A 181 30.33 -9.98 22.76
CA TYR A 181 30.91 -11.19 23.36
C TYR A 181 32.42 -11.30 23.12
N VAL A 182 33.01 -10.50 22.23
CA VAL A 182 34.45 -10.58 21.91
C VAL A 182 35.31 -10.03 23.04
N PHE A 183 34.76 -9.11 23.84
CA PHE A 183 35.40 -8.59 25.05
C PHE A 183 35.14 -9.42 26.31
N ALA A 184 34.37 -10.51 26.21
CA ALA A 184 34.17 -11.41 27.34
C ALA A 184 35.50 -12.06 27.76
N THR A 185 35.67 -12.31 29.07
CA THR A 185 36.92 -12.84 29.63
C THR A 185 37.23 -14.26 29.17
N ASP A 186 36.22 -15.02 28.75
CA ASP A 186 36.30 -16.37 28.23
C ASP A 186 36.39 -16.42 26.69
N TYR A 187 36.40 -15.26 26.01
CA TYR A 187 36.54 -15.21 24.57
C TYR A 187 37.93 -15.66 24.11
N GLN A 188 37.96 -16.73 23.30
CA GLN A 188 39.19 -17.27 22.76
C GLN A 188 39.56 -16.57 21.45
N LEU A 189 40.37 -15.51 21.57
CA LEU A 189 40.94 -14.84 20.39
C LEU A 189 41.87 -15.79 19.63
N LYS A 190 41.56 -16.01 18.35
CA LYS A 190 42.37 -16.90 17.50
C LYS A 190 43.77 -16.32 17.27
N PRO A 191 44.84 -17.12 17.26
CA PRO A 191 46.14 -16.62 16.85
C PRO A 191 46.15 -16.12 15.40
N LEU A 192 46.89 -15.04 15.11
CA LEU A 192 47.00 -14.49 13.74
C LEU A 192 47.55 -15.52 12.73
N THR A 193 48.37 -16.47 13.17
CA THR A 193 48.86 -17.59 12.36
C THR A 193 47.72 -18.50 11.90
N GLU A 194 46.76 -18.82 12.77
CA GLU A 194 45.58 -19.61 12.43
C GLU A 194 44.63 -18.83 11.52
N VAL A 195 44.46 -17.53 11.78
CA VAL A 195 43.66 -16.64 10.91
C VAL A 195 44.27 -16.60 9.51
N ALA A 196 45.60 -16.45 9.39
CA ALA A 196 46.30 -16.45 8.11
C ALA A 196 46.13 -17.79 7.37
N ALA A 197 46.27 -18.92 8.06
CA ALA A 197 46.04 -20.25 7.48
C ALA A 197 44.58 -20.41 7.01
N PHE A 198 43.60 -19.90 7.77
CA PHE A 198 42.20 -19.92 7.36
C PHE A 198 41.95 -19.09 6.11
N ILE A 199 42.52 -17.87 6.03
CA ILE A 199 42.37 -17.00 4.86
C ILE A 199 43.01 -17.65 3.63
N GLN A 200 44.20 -18.23 3.76
CA GLN A 200 44.89 -18.90 2.66
C GLN A 200 44.04 -20.06 2.09
N LYS A 201 43.38 -20.83 2.97
CA LYS A 201 42.55 -21.96 2.60
C LYS A 201 41.17 -21.56 2.05
N ASN A 202 40.50 -20.58 2.67
CA ASN A 202 39.08 -20.31 2.42
C ASN A 202 38.82 -18.98 1.68
N GLN A 203 39.84 -18.12 1.52
CA GLN A 203 39.75 -16.84 0.82
C GLN A 203 38.73 -15.85 1.42
N HIS A 204 38.39 -16.00 2.71
CA HIS A 204 37.59 -15.06 3.49
C HIS A 204 37.96 -15.13 4.97
N LEU A 205 37.49 -14.17 5.77
CA LEU A 205 37.73 -14.14 7.21
C LEU A 205 36.91 -15.20 7.95
N PRO A 206 37.42 -15.76 9.07
CA PRO A 206 36.64 -16.64 9.94
C PRO A 206 35.35 -15.96 10.41
N GLY A 207 34.21 -16.64 10.29
CA GLY A 207 32.89 -16.14 10.71
C GLY A 207 32.25 -15.11 9.75
N VAL A 208 32.94 -14.70 8.69
CA VAL A 208 32.36 -13.88 7.61
C VAL A 208 31.92 -14.82 6.49
N PRO A 209 30.68 -14.70 5.97
CA PRO A 209 30.22 -15.54 4.87
C PRO A 209 31.07 -15.32 3.60
N SER A 210 31.28 -16.38 2.82
CA SER A 210 32.00 -16.28 1.57
C SER A 210 31.18 -15.54 0.50
N ALA A 211 31.86 -14.98 -0.51
CA ALA A 211 31.20 -14.30 -1.62
C ALA A 211 30.19 -15.21 -2.35
N ALA A 212 30.48 -16.52 -2.45
CA ALA A 212 29.59 -17.49 -3.06
C ALA A 212 28.29 -17.70 -2.26
N VAL A 213 28.38 -17.73 -0.92
CA VAL A 213 27.21 -17.81 -0.03
C VAL A 213 26.37 -16.55 -0.16
N VAL A 214 27.01 -15.38 -0.09
CA VAL A 214 26.34 -14.07 -0.25
C VAL A 214 25.62 -13.94 -1.59
N ALA A 215 26.25 -14.38 -2.68
CA ALA A 215 25.65 -14.30 -4.01
C ALA A 215 24.40 -15.20 -4.15
N LYS A 216 24.36 -16.32 -3.42
CA LYS A 216 23.26 -17.29 -3.48
C LYS A 216 22.12 -16.96 -2.52
N GLU A 217 22.44 -16.56 -1.30
CA GLU A 217 21.50 -16.45 -0.19
C GLU A 217 21.15 -15.01 0.18
N GLY A 218 21.94 -14.04 -0.30
CA GLY A 218 21.85 -12.64 0.12
C GLY A 218 22.52 -12.40 1.46
N ILE A 219 22.31 -11.20 2.02
CA ILE A 219 22.83 -10.80 3.33
C ILE A 219 21.69 -10.23 4.16
N ASP A 220 21.56 -10.70 5.39
CA ASP A 220 20.82 -9.99 6.42
C ASP A 220 21.67 -8.82 6.94
N LEU A 221 21.15 -7.60 6.79
CA LEU A 221 21.89 -6.38 7.16
C LEU A 221 22.23 -6.33 8.64
N ALA A 222 21.35 -6.82 9.51
CA ALA A 222 21.55 -6.77 10.95
C ALA A 222 22.60 -7.79 11.39
N GLU A 223 22.55 -9.01 10.84
CA GLU A 223 23.55 -10.05 11.10
C GLU A 223 24.93 -9.66 10.56
N MET A 224 25.00 -9.07 9.36
CA MET A 224 26.28 -8.61 8.81
C MET A 224 26.89 -7.49 9.65
N HIS A 225 26.08 -6.53 10.12
CA HIS A 225 26.59 -5.52 11.05
C HIS A 225 27.10 -6.13 12.35
N LYS A 226 26.40 -7.14 12.89
CA LYS A 226 26.86 -7.89 14.07
C LYS A 226 28.22 -8.56 13.84
N ILE A 227 28.37 -9.27 12.72
CA ILE A 227 29.63 -9.90 12.33
C ILE A 227 30.74 -8.85 12.16
N GLN A 228 30.46 -7.72 11.49
CA GLN A 228 31.43 -6.64 11.31
C GLN A 228 31.90 -6.06 12.64
N MET A 229 30.98 -5.84 13.59
CA MET A 229 31.34 -5.38 14.94
C MET A 229 32.27 -6.37 15.64
N ALA A 230 31.93 -7.66 15.65
CA ALA A 230 32.81 -8.67 16.24
C ALA A 230 34.22 -8.68 15.60
N LYS A 231 34.33 -8.47 14.28
CA LYS A 231 35.64 -8.38 13.61
C LYS A 231 36.41 -7.10 13.97
N ILE A 232 35.72 -5.98 14.15
CA ILE A 232 36.35 -4.74 14.63
C ILE A 232 36.89 -4.94 16.04
N GLU A 233 36.14 -5.60 16.92
CA GLU A 233 36.57 -5.92 18.29
C GLU A 233 37.80 -6.85 18.30
N GLU A 234 37.79 -7.90 17.48
CA GLU A 234 38.97 -8.78 17.30
C GLU A 234 40.19 -7.99 16.80
N LEU A 235 40.01 -7.08 15.83
CA LEU A 235 41.09 -6.22 15.32
C LEU A 235 41.64 -5.29 16.42
N VAL A 236 40.79 -4.76 17.29
CA VAL A 236 41.23 -3.97 18.44
C VAL A 236 42.08 -4.82 19.38
N LEU A 237 41.67 -6.06 19.69
CA LEU A 237 42.44 -6.97 20.54
C LEU A 237 43.83 -7.30 19.94
N TYR A 238 43.90 -7.61 18.64
CA TYR A 238 45.20 -7.82 17.98
C TYR A 238 46.07 -6.56 18.01
N THR A 239 45.48 -5.38 17.82
CA THR A 239 46.22 -4.11 17.84
C THR A 239 46.80 -3.85 19.24
N LEU A 240 46.04 -4.12 20.30
CA LEU A 240 46.52 -4.02 21.68
C LEU A 240 47.66 -5.01 21.96
N GLN A 241 47.54 -6.25 21.47
CA GLN A 241 48.60 -7.26 21.60
C GLN A 241 49.88 -6.82 20.88
N GLN A 242 49.77 -6.33 19.64
CA GLN A 242 50.89 -5.83 18.86
C GLN A 242 51.54 -4.60 19.52
N GLN A 243 50.74 -3.67 20.05
CA GLN A 243 51.26 -2.48 20.75
C GLN A 243 52.08 -2.88 21.99
N LYS A 244 51.62 -3.90 22.73
CA LYS A 244 52.37 -4.44 23.88
C LYS A 244 53.72 -5.03 23.44
N GLU A 245 53.73 -5.83 22.38
CA GLU A 245 54.96 -6.42 21.84
C GLU A 245 55.94 -5.35 21.35
N ILE A 246 55.45 -4.30 20.68
CA ILE A 246 56.27 -3.18 20.23
C ILE A 246 56.93 -2.45 21.42
N VAL A 247 56.18 -2.23 22.51
CA VAL A 247 56.73 -1.61 23.73
C VAL A 247 57.82 -2.50 24.33
N ASP A 248 57.59 -3.80 24.43
CA ASP A 248 58.56 -4.76 24.97
C ASP A 248 59.83 -4.82 24.11
N LEU A 249 59.68 -4.84 22.78
CA LEU A 249 60.80 -4.83 21.84
C LEU A 249 61.60 -3.53 21.92
N LYS A 250 60.93 -2.37 22.03
CA LYS A 250 61.61 -1.07 22.22
C LYS A 250 62.39 -1.04 23.53
N ALA A 251 61.83 -1.57 24.62
CA ALA A 251 62.52 -1.66 25.90
C ALA A 251 63.76 -2.55 25.82
N LYS A 252 63.66 -3.72 25.19
CA LYS A 252 64.80 -4.63 24.95
C LYS A 252 65.87 -3.98 24.08
N ASN A 253 65.49 -3.31 22.99
CA ASN A 253 66.42 -2.60 22.12
C ASN A 253 67.17 -1.48 22.85
N ALA A 254 66.47 -0.73 23.72
CA ALA A 254 67.09 0.29 24.55
C ALA A 254 68.10 -0.30 25.56
N ASP A 255 67.81 -1.47 26.14
CA ASP A 255 68.76 -2.17 27.02
C ASP A 255 69.99 -2.69 26.25
N LEU A 256 69.78 -3.31 25.08
CA LEU A 256 70.87 -3.79 24.22
C LEU A 256 71.78 -2.65 23.77
N ALA A 257 71.22 -1.51 23.36
CA ALA A 257 71.99 -0.32 23.00
C ALA A 257 72.85 0.20 24.17
N LYS A 258 72.31 0.17 25.40
CA LYS A 258 73.10 0.52 26.60
C LYS A 258 74.25 -0.45 26.84
N ARG A 259 74.04 -1.76 26.67
CA ARG A 259 75.10 -2.78 26.83
C ARG A 259 76.20 -2.64 25.78
N LEU A 260 75.82 -2.44 24.52
CA LEU A 260 76.78 -2.21 23.42
C LEU A 260 77.68 -1.00 23.71
N SER A 261 77.09 0.14 24.11
CA SER A 261 77.88 1.34 24.42
C SER A 261 78.88 1.17 25.58
N LYS A 262 78.64 0.22 26.49
CA LYS A 262 79.57 -0.11 27.59
C LYS A 262 80.72 -1.00 27.11
N LEU A 263 80.48 -1.83 26.11
CA LEU A 263 81.50 -2.72 25.53
C LEU A 263 82.41 -1.97 24.56
N GLU A 264 81.89 -1.03 23.77
CA GLU A 264 82.67 -0.19 22.84
C GLU A 264 83.59 0.82 23.54
N LYS A 265 83.41 1.05 24.85
CA LYS A 265 84.24 1.94 25.67
C LYS A 265 85.40 1.23 26.40
N LYS A 266 85.55 -0.08 26.20
CA LYS A 266 86.68 -0.87 26.67
C LYS A 266 87.66 -1.10 25.53
#